data_AF-A0A2H5YE27-F1
#
_entry.id   AF-A0A2H5YE27-F1
#
_cell.length_a   1.000
_cell.length_b   1.000
_cell.length_c   1.000
_cell.angle_alpha   90.00
_cell.angle_beta   90.00
_cell.angle_gamma   90.00
#
_symmetry.space_group_name_H-M   'P 1'
#
loop_
_entity.id
_entity.type
_entity.pdbx_description
1 polymer ?
#
loop_
_entity_poly.entity_id
_entity_poly.type
_entity_poly.pdbx_seq_one_letter_code
_entity_poly.pdbx_strand_id
1 'polypeptide(L)'
;MSLPADPLTAQAYADSLVQRTAQELARLVKELASALDPFPAFLGMATLQAIEVEGGRRDPEQGCIVVCPDGELYELVLRLVPGPVDVMPIDQVEEFKPLDLPPADYIPLAYRAIQALATELARRRLPR
;
A
#
# COMPACT_ATOMS: atom_id res chain seq x y z
N MET A 1 -3.95 35.37 4.03
CA MET A 1 -3.52 34.66 2.81
C MET A 1 -4.61 34.90 1.77
N SER A 2 -4.34 35.71 0.74
CA SER A 2 -5.33 35.97 -0.32
C SER A 2 -5.35 34.78 -1.27
N LEU A 3 -6.53 34.26 -1.61
CA LEU A 3 -6.69 33.30 -2.70
C LEU A 3 -6.14 33.93 -4.00
N PRO A 4 -5.42 33.17 -4.84
CA PRO A 4 -4.88 33.72 -6.08
C PRO A 4 -6.00 34.25 -6.97
N ALA A 5 -5.77 35.44 -7.53
CA ALA A 5 -6.72 36.23 -8.31
C ALA A 5 -7.03 35.67 -9.72
N ASP A 6 -6.80 34.37 -9.95
CA ASP A 6 -7.07 33.66 -11.20
C ASP A 6 -7.34 32.16 -10.90
N PRO A 7 -8.51 31.62 -11.30
CA PRO A 7 -8.85 30.20 -11.11
C PRO A 7 -7.82 29.20 -11.66
N LEU A 8 -7.17 29.50 -12.79
CA LEU A 8 -6.19 28.60 -13.38
C LEU A 8 -4.89 28.55 -12.55
N THR A 9 -4.44 29.71 -12.08
CA THR A 9 -3.32 29.80 -11.13
C THR A 9 -3.63 29.06 -9.82
N ALA A 10 -4.87 29.14 -9.33
CA ALA A 10 -5.30 28.41 -8.13
C ALA A 10 -5.22 26.89 -8.33
N GLN A 11 -5.69 26.39 -9.48
CA GLN A 11 -5.66 24.97 -9.82
C GLN A 11 -4.23 24.44 -9.95
N ALA A 12 -3.37 25.12 -10.72
CA ALA A 12 -1.98 24.69 -10.89
C ALA A 12 -1.22 24.66 -9.56
N TYR A 13 -1.50 25.62 -8.67
CA TYR A 13 -0.93 25.61 -7.32
C TYR A 13 -1.43 24.41 -6.50
N ALA A 14 -2.74 24.11 -6.54
CA ALA A 14 -3.32 22.95 -5.87
C ALA A 14 -2.69 21.63 -6.38
N ASP A 15 -2.57 21.46 -7.70
CA ASP A 15 -1.96 20.28 -8.32
C ASP A 15 -0.51 20.09 -7.85
N SER A 16 0.26 21.19 -7.73
CA SER A 16 1.63 21.15 -7.23
C SER A 16 1.73 20.71 -5.76
N LEU A 17 0.75 21.09 -4.93
CA LEU A 17 0.69 20.68 -3.53
C LEU A 17 0.36 19.19 -3.41
N VAL A 18 -0.61 18.72 -4.20
CA VAL A 18 -0.99 17.30 -4.25
C VAL A 18 0.19 16.45 -4.73
N GLN A 19 0.88 16.86 -5.79
CA GLN A 19 2.07 16.17 -6.30
C GLN A 19 3.17 16.04 -5.24
N ARG A 20 3.54 17.15 -4.57
CA ARG A 20 4.54 17.09 -3.49
C ARG A 20 4.11 16.22 -2.33
N THR A 21 2.84 16.30 -1.93
CA THR A 21 2.32 15.51 -0.81
C THR A 21 2.42 14.02 -1.13
N ALA A 22 2.04 13.60 -2.34
CA ALA A 22 2.18 12.22 -2.78
C ALA A 22 3.66 11.77 -2.74
N GLN A 23 4.60 12.59 -3.20
CA GLN A 23 6.03 12.28 -3.21
C GLN A 23 6.62 12.12 -1.81
N GLU A 24 6.31 13.03 -0.89
CA GLU A 24 6.80 12.97 0.50
C GLU A 24 6.19 11.77 1.25
N LEU A 25 4.90 11.47 1.04
CA LEU A 25 4.28 10.28 1.61
C LEU A 25 4.91 9.00 1.05
N ALA A 26 5.18 8.93 -0.26
CA ALA A 26 5.85 7.77 -0.86
C ALA A 26 7.24 7.55 -0.27
N ARG A 27 8.01 8.63 -0.03
CA ARG A 27 9.31 8.53 0.64
C ARG A 27 9.16 7.99 2.06
N LEU A 28 8.18 8.50 2.82
CA LEU A 28 7.94 8.06 4.18
C LEU A 28 7.48 6.59 4.26
N VAL A 29 6.65 6.12 3.32
CA VAL A 29 6.28 4.70 3.22
C VAL A 29 7.53 3.85 3.06
N LYS A 30 8.44 4.21 2.14
CA LYS A 30 9.70 3.48 1.93
C LYS A 30 10.60 3.46 3.15
N GLU A 31 10.75 4.61 3.81
CA GLU A 31 11.53 4.72 5.04
C GLU A 31 10.97 3.78 6.13
N LEU A 32 9.67 3.80 6.37
CA LEU A 32 9.03 2.95 7.39
C LEU A 32 9.03 1.47 7.01
N ALA A 33 8.80 1.12 5.74
CA ALA A 33 8.86 -0.25 5.25
C ALA A 33 10.26 -0.84 5.43
N SER A 34 11.31 -0.07 5.11
CA SER A 34 12.70 -0.51 5.28
C SER A 34 13.11 -0.72 6.75
N ALA A 35 12.42 -0.06 7.69
CA ALA A 35 12.65 -0.25 9.13
C ALA A 35 12.02 -1.55 9.67
N LEU A 36 11.16 -2.21 8.90
CA LEU A 36 10.56 -3.50 9.23
C LEU A 36 11.39 -4.64 8.63
N ASP A 37 12.44 -5.03 9.35
CA ASP A 37 13.30 -6.17 8.98
C ASP A 37 13.28 -7.25 10.09
N PRO A 38 12.80 -8.49 9.82
CA PRO A 38 12.15 -8.91 8.58
C PRO A 38 10.77 -8.26 8.42
N PHE A 39 10.31 -8.11 7.18
CA PHE A 39 8.98 -7.59 6.90
C PHE A 39 7.89 -8.61 7.34
N PRO A 40 6.73 -8.16 7.87
CA PRO A 40 5.69 -9.09 8.34
C PRO A 40 5.16 -10.01 7.25
N ALA A 41 4.82 -11.23 7.66
CA ALA A 41 4.05 -12.16 6.84
C ALA A 41 2.61 -11.65 6.66
N PHE A 42 2.10 -11.71 5.43
CA PHE A 42 0.73 -11.36 5.12
C PHE A 42 -0.23 -12.42 5.67
N LEU A 43 -1.10 -12.03 6.61
CA LEU A 43 -2.11 -12.91 7.23
C LEU A 43 -1.59 -14.30 7.68
N GLY A 44 -0.33 -14.39 8.11
CA GLY A 44 0.29 -15.64 8.56
C GLY A 44 0.74 -16.59 7.45
N MET A 45 0.74 -16.15 6.19
CA MET A 45 1.28 -16.91 5.06
C MET A 45 2.80 -17.10 5.21
N ALA A 46 3.30 -18.29 4.86
CA ALA A 46 4.72 -18.62 5.02
C ALA A 46 5.63 -17.91 4.02
N THR A 47 5.12 -17.60 2.83
CA THR A 47 5.91 -17.14 1.67
C THR A 47 5.63 -15.70 1.27
N LEU A 48 4.58 -15.09 1.81
CA LEU A 48 4.11 -13.76 1.40
C LEU A 48 4.39 -12.73 2.49
N GLN A 49 5.14 -11.68 2.15
CA GLN A 49 5.41 -10.55 3.03
C GLN A 49 4.70 -9.32 2.53
N ALA A 50 3.68 -8.87 3.25
CA ALA A 50 2.92 -7.67 2.94
C ALA A 50 2.09 -7.24 4.15
N ILE A 51 1.72 -5.96 4.22
CA ILE A 51 0.75 -5.44 5.21
C ILE A 51 -0.45 -4.88 4.45
N GLU A 52 -1.65 -5.30 4.83
CA GLU A 52 -2.89 -4.79 4.26
C GLU A 52 -3.10 -3.30 4.59
N VAL A 53 -3.48 -2.53 3.58
CA VAL A 53 -3.90 -1.13 3.70
C VAL A 53 -5.41 -1.09 3.73
N GLU A 54 -5.96 -1.01 4.96
CA GLU A 54 -7.41 -1.09 5.17
C GLU A 54 -8.20 -0.06 4.36
N GLY A 55 -9.33 -0.50 3.80
CA GLY A 55 -10.25 0.34 3.03
C GLY A 55 -9.65 0.94 1.76
N GLY A 56 -8.54 0.39 1.25
CA GLY A 56 -8.00 0.73 -0.06
C GLY A 56 -8.76 0.10 -1.23
N ARG A 57 -9.53 -0.97 -0.95
CA ARG A 57 -10.40 -1.65 -1.91
C ARG A 57 -11.60 -0.79 -2.28
N ARG A 58 -11.79 -0.52 -3.57
CA ARG A 58 -12.89 0.31 -4.10
C ARG A 58 -14.13 -0.50 -4.48
N ASP A 59 -13.97 -1.78 -4.84
CA ASP A 59 -15.07 -2.69 -5.19
C ASP A 59 -14.85 -4.12 -4.67
N PRO A 60 -15.85 -5.02 -4.73
CA PRO A 60 -15.70 -6.37 -4.21
C PRO A 60 -14.76 -7.33 -4.96
N GLU A 61 -14.54 -7.08 -6.25
CA GLU A 61 -13.71 -7.85 -7.18
C GLU A 61 -12.24 -7.41 -7.11
N GLN A 62 -11.98 -6.19 -6.65
CA GLN A 62 -10.64 -5.64 -6.47
C GLN A 62 -9.92 -6.35 -5.31
N GLY A 63 -8.67 -6.76 -5.57
CA GLY A 63 -7.79 -7.33 -4.56
C GLY A 63 -7.57 -6.40 -3.37
N CYS A 64 -6.99 -6.93 -2.31
CA CYS A 64 -6.60 -6.08 -1.17
C CYS A 64 -5.42 -5.20 -1.58
N ILE A 65 -5.42 -3.94 -1.13
CA ILE A 65 -4.26 -3.07 -1.30
C ILE A 65 -3.28 -3.39 -0.20
N VAL A 66 -2.02 -3.58 -0.56
CA VAL A 66 -0.96 -3.94 0.39
C VAL A 66 0.26 -3.06 0.19
N VAL A 67 1.02 -2.84 1.26
CA VAL A 67 2.39 -2.34 1.19
C VAL A 67 3.37 -3.50 1.31
N CYS A 68 4.37 -3.51 0.42
CA CYS A 68 5.37 -4.56 0.30
C CYS A 68 6.73 -4.13 0.92
N PRO A 69 7.70 -5.06 1.06
CA PRO A 69 9.01 -4.77 1.65
C PRO A 69 9.83 -3.71 0.93
N ASP A 70 9.58 -3.49 -0.37
CA ASP A 70 10.18 -2.43 -1.18
C ASP A 70 9.59 -1.04 -0.91
N GLY A 71 8.56 -0.95 -0.07
CA GLY A 71 7.86 0.27 0.26
C GLY A 71 6.94 0.78 -0.84
N GLU A 72 6.57 -0.07 -1.80
CA GLU A 72 5.59 0.23 -2.83
C GLU A 72 4.21 -0.34 -2.48
N LEU A 73 3.17 0.22 -3.09
CA LEU A 73 1.77 -0.22 -2.93
C LEU A 73 1.34 -1.06 -4.13
N TYR A 74 0.68 -2.18 -3.83
CA TYR A 74 0.19 -3.13 -4.83
C TYR A 74 -1.27 -3.49 -4.56
N GLU A 75 -2.00 -3.83 -5.62
CA GLU A 75 -3.18 -4.69 -5.50
C GLU A 75 -2.68 -6.15 -5.45
N LEU A 76 -2.96 -6.82 -4.33
CA LEU A 76 -2.72 -8.24 -4.16
C LEU A 76 -3.98 -9.02 -4.57
N VAL A 77 -3.85 -9.80 -5.64
CA VAL A 77 -4.89 -10.71 -6.11
C VAL A 77 -4.46 -12.14 -5.81
N LEU A 78 -5.25 -12.83 -4.98
CA LEU A 78 -5.06 -14.24 -4.67
C LEU A 78 -5.96 -15.07 -5.57
N ARG A 79 -5.37 -15.88 -6.46
CA ARG A 79 -6.11 -16.75 -7.38
C ARG A 79 -5.98 -18.20 -6.95
N LEU A 80 -7.08 -18.93 -6.95
CA LEU A 80 -7.07 -20.39 -6.80
C LEU A 80 -6.91 -21.03 -8.17
N VAL A 81 -5.93 -21.91 -8.32
CA VAL A 81 -5.67 -22.65 -9.55
C VAL A 81 -5.69 -24.16 -9.28
N PRO A 82 -5.93 -25.02 -10.29
CA PRO A 82 -5.83 -26.46 -10.10
C PRO A 82 -4.41 -26.85 -9.69
N GLY A 83 -4.28 -27.56 -8.57
CA GLY A 83 -3.02 -28.10 -8.09
C GLY A 83 -2.76 -29.54 -8.56
N PRO A 84 -1.56 -30.10 -8.32
CA PRO A 84 -1.26 -31.49 -8.63
C PRO A 84 -2.21 -32.43 -7.88
N VAL A 85 -2.91 -33.29 -8.63
CA VAL A 85 -3.96 -34.19 -8.10
C VAL A 85 -3.48 -35.05 -6.94
N ASP A 86 -2.19 -35.41 -6.93
CA ASP A 86 -1.59 -36.32 -5.95
C ASP A 86 -1.04 -35.63 -4.69
N VAL A 87 -1.09 -34.29 -4.59
CA VAL A 87 -0.50 -33.52 -3.48
C VAL A 87 -1.52 -32.59 -2.82
N MET A 88 -2.03 -31.62 -3.59
CA MET A 88 -3.15 -30.77 -3.21
C MET A 88 -3.93 -30.41 -4.48
N PRO A 89 -5.25 -30.62 -4.51
CA PRO A 89 -6.05 -30.44 -5.72
C PRO A 89 -6.27 -28.96 -6.10
N ILE A 90 -6.01 -28.04 -5.16
CA ILE A 90 -6.11 -26.60 -5.36
C ILE A 90 -4.80 -25.99 -4.88
N ASP A 91 -4.21 -25.15 -5.72
CA ASP A 91 -3.04 -24.32 -5.42
C ASP A 91 -3.46 -22.84 -5.38
N GLN A 92 -2.64 -21.99 -4.77
CA GLN A 92 -2.88 -20.55 -4.69
C GLN A 92 -1.72 -19.81 -5.35
N VAL A 93 -2.06 -18.89 -6.27
CA VAL A 93 -1.10 -18.02 -6.94
C VAL A 93 -1.32 -16.59 -6.49
N GLU A 94 -0.27 -15.94 -6.02
CA GLU A 94 -0.27 -14.52 -5.70
C GLU A 94 0.13 -13.68 -6.90
N GLU A 95 -0.69 -12.68 -7.24
CA GLU A 95 -0.40 -11.70 -8.28
C GLU A 95 -0.35 -10.31 -7.65
N PHE A 96 0.81 -9.66 -7.72
CA PHE A 96 1.00 -8.26 -7.31
C PHE A 96 0.88 -7.35 -8.51
N LYS A 97 -0.15 -6.50 -8.52
CA LYS A 97 -0.34 -5.50 -9.57
C LYS A 97 0.08 -4.13 -9.05
N PRO A 98 1.06 -3.46 -9.70
CA PRO A 98 1.43 -2.10 -9.33
C PRO A 98 0.22 -1.17 -9.43
N LEU A 99 0.09 -0.25 -8.46
CA LEU A 99 -0.95 0.77 -8.52
C LEU A 99 -0.48 1.96 -9.36
N ASP A 100 -1.05 2.11 -10.55
CA ASP A 100 -0.91 3.32 -11.37
C ASP A 100 -2.03 4.30 -11.02
N LEU A 101 -1.82 5.11 -9.99
CA LEU A 101 -2.82 6.03 -9.45
C LEU A 101 -2.37 7.48 -9.61
N PRO A 102 -3.30 8.40 -9.91
CA PRO A 102 -3.00 9.81 -9.84
C PRO A 102 -2.64 10.20 -8.38
N PRO A 103 -1.80 11.23 -8.18
CA PRO A 103 -1.37 11.68 -6.84
C PRO A 103 -2.50 11.86 -5.83
N ALA A 104 -3.63 12.42 -6.27
CA ALA A 104 -4.81 12.65 -5.42
C ALA A 104 -5.41 11.34 -4.88
N ASP A 105 -5.34 10.26 -5.66
CA ASP A 105 -5.85 8.93 -5.31
C ASP A 105 -4.82 8.12 -4.50
N TYR A 106 -3.53 8.38 -4.72
CA TYR A 106 -2.43 7.74 -4.00
C TYR A 106 -2.35 8.20 -2.52
N ILE A 107 -2.48 9.51 -2.27
CA ILE A 107 -2.35 10.11 -0.94
C ILE A 107 -3.14 9.37 0.17
N PRO A 108 -4.45 9.10 0.03
CA PRO A 108 -5.21 8.43 1.08
C PRO A 108 -4.69 7.00 1.35
N LEU A 109 -4.24 6.29 0.32
CA LEU A 109 -3.69 4.94 0.48
C LEU A 109 -2.32 4.99 1.18
N ALA A 110 -1.43 5.88 0.74
CA ALA A 110 -0.11 6.05 1.35
C ALA A 110 -0.20 6.46 2.82
N TYR A 111 -1.13 7.36 3.16
CA TYR A 111 -1.38 7.75 4.54
C TYR A 111 -1.80 6.56 5.41
N ARG A 112 -2.72 5.71 4.92
CA ARG A 112 -3.13 4.50 5.64
C ARG A 112 -2.02 3.46 5.73
N ALA A 113 -1.20 3.31 4.69
CA ALA A 113 -0.02 2.46 4.72
C ALA A 113 0.97 2.90 5.80
N ILE A 114 1.21 4.21 5.93
CA ILE A 114 2.03 4.78 7.01
C ILE A 114 1.45 4.44 8.38
N GLN A 115 0.13 4.54 8.57
CA GLN A 115 -0.53 4.16 9.84
C GLN A 115 -0.33 2.67 10.16
N ALA A 116 -0.48 1.79 9.17
CA ALA A 116 -0.28 0.35 9.33
C ALA A 116 1.18 0.02 9.67
N LEU A 117 2.14 0.60 8.93
CA LEU A 117 3.59 0.43 9.17
C LEU A 117 4.00 0.95 10.55
N ALA A 118 3.52 2.13 10.94
CA ALA A 118 3.81 2.72 12.24
C ALA A 118 3.26 1.86 13.38
N THR A 119 2.05 1.31 13.22
CA THR A 119 1.43 0.40 14.18
C THR A 119 2.27 -0.87 14.35
N GLU A 120 2.74 -1.45 13.24
CA GLU A 120 3.62 -2.61 13.27
C GLU A 120 4.94 -2.31 14.00
N LEU A 121 5.59 -1.21 13.65
CA LEU A 121 6.84 -0.78 14.29
C LEU A 121 6.67 -0.55 15.79
N ALA A 122 5.56 0.09 16.19
CA ALA A 122 5.23 0.30 17.60
C ALA A 122 5.02 -1.03 18.33
N ARG A 123 4.29 -1.98 17.72
CA ARG A 123 4.06 -3.31 18.27
C ARG A 123 5.36 -4.06 18.57
N ARG A 124 6.37 -3.92 17.70
CA ARG A 124 7.70 -4.54 17.90
C ARG A 124 8.52 -3.91 19.03
N ARG A 125 8.22 -2.67 19.42
CA ARG A 125 8.90 -1.96 20.51
C ARG A 125 8.28 -2.22 21.89
N LEU A 126 7.08 -2.78 21.95
CA LEU A 126 6.47 -3.16 23.22
C LEU A 126 7.18 -4.39 23.79
N PRO A 127 7.51 -4.40 25.11
CA PRO A 127 8.01 -5.61 25.76
C PRO A 127 6.95 -6.72 25.66
N ARG A 128 7.38 -7.92 25.29
CA ARG A 128 6.54 -9.13 25.28
C ARG A 128 6.21 -9.58 26.70
#